data_AF-A0AB73LW28-F1
#
_entry.id   AF-A0AB73LW28-F1
#
_cell.length_a   1.000
_cell.length_b   1.000
_cell.length_c   1.000
_cell.angle_alpha   90.00
_cell.angle_beta   90.00
_cell.angle_gamma   90.00
#
_symmetry.space_group_name_H-M   'P 1'
#
loop_
_entity.id
_entity.type
_entity.pdbx_description
1 polymer ?
#
loop_
_entity_poly.entity_id
_entity_poly.type
_entity_poly.pdbx_seq_one_letter_code
_entity_poly.pdbx_strand_id
1 'polypeptide(L)'
;MLKAIQAQENKEEALKKAEAASIKLKDMKFHKASEIVSEGISETTNYMNFPSEHWTRLRTNNPLERIMKEIRRRTRVIGSFPDENSAFMLVTARLRYIAHTKWGNKKVS
;
A
#
# COMPACT_ATOMS: atom_id res chain seq x y z
N MET A 1 11.26 4.12 10.86
CA MET A 1 10.26 4.27 11.95
C MET A 1 9.01 3.46 11.66
N LEU A 2 8.24 3.78 10.61
CA LEU A 2 6.98 3.08 10.30
C LEU A 2 7.15 1.60 9.93
N LYS A 3 8.18 1.23 9.16
CA LYS A 3 8.48 -0.18 8.86
C LYS A 3 8.74 -1.04 10.11
N ALA A 4 9.17 -0.43 11.22
CA ALA A 4 9.47 -1.14 12.46
C ALA A 4 8.21 -1.55 13.24
N ILE A 5 7.10 -0.80 13.08
CA ILE A 5 5.78 -1.17 13.63
C ILE A 5 5.35 -2.52 13.07
N GLN A 6 5.56 -2.69 11.77
CA GLN A 6 5.11 -3.85 11.03
C GLN A 6 6.12 -5.02 11.02
N ALA A 7 7.27 -4.85 11.67
CA ALA A 7 8.29 -5.88 11.81
C ALA A 7 8.17 -6.63 13.14
N GLN A 8 7.21 -6.26 13.99
CA GLN A 8 6.96 -6.93 15.26
C GLN A 8 6.29 -8.28 15.04
N GLU A 9 6.60 -9.23 15.92
CA GLU A 9 6.09 -10.60 15.88
C GLU A 9 4.70 -10.72 16.51
N ASN A 10 4.27 -9.71 17.29
CA ASN A 10 3.00 -9.71 17.99
C ASN A 10 2.24 -8.39 17.80
N LYS A 11 0.91 -8.47 17.80
CA LYS A 11 0.00 -7.31 17.65
C LYS A 11 0.18 -6.28 18.77
N GLU A 12 0.31 -6.74 20.01
CA GLU A 12 0.50 -5.84 21.16
C GLU A 12 1.80 -5.03 21.06
N GLU A 13 2.89 -5.67 20.61
CA GLU A 13 4.18 -4.99 20.40
C GLU A 13 4.11 -4.01 19.24
N ALA A 14 3.40 -4.36 18.17
CA ALA A 14 3.16 -3.47 17.03
C ALA A 14 2.42 -2.20 17.48
N LEU A 15 1.40 -2.33 18.32
CA LEU A 15 0.64 -1.20 18.87
C LEU A 15 1.53 -0.30 19.74
N LYS A 16 2.28 -0.87 20.69
CA LYS A 16 3.23 -0.11 21.52
C LYS A 16 4.27 0.63 20.67
N LYS A 17 4.75 0.00 19.59
CA LYS A 17 5.70 0.62 18.65
C LYS A 17 5.06 1.74 17.84
N ALA A 18 3.78 1.62 17.50
CA ALA A 18 3.04 2.64 16.77
C ALA A 18 2.80 3.89 17.62
N GLU A 19 2.48 3.72 18.90
CA GLU A 19 2.38 4.84 19.86
C GLU A 19 3.72 5.58 19.98
N ALA A 20 4.82 4.84 20.19
CA ALA A 20 6.16 5.42 20.24
C ALA A 20 6.54 6.13 18.92
N ALA A 21 6.13 5.59 17.78
CA ALA A 21 6.34 6.23 16.48
C ALA A 21 5.50 7.50 16.33
N SER A 22 4.25 7.52 16.81
CA SER A 22 3.37 8.68 16.75
C SER A 22 3.91 9.83 17.61
N ILE A 23 4.35 9.55 18.83
CA ILE A 23 5.02 10.54 19.71
C ILE A 23 6.23 11.13 19.00
N LYS A 24 7.09 10.28 18.46
CA LYS A 24 8.30 10.74 17.75
C LYS A 24 7.98 11.56 16.50
N LEU A 25 6.90 11.23 15.77
CA LEU A 25 6.44 12.03 14.63
C LEU A 25 5.94 13.41 15.07
N LYS A 26 5.28 13.49 16.23
CA LYS A 26 4.84 14.74 16.83
C LYS A 26 6.02 15.62 17.26
N ASP A 27 7.05 15.04 17.85
CA ASP A 27 8.30 15.73 18.23
C ASP A 27 9.04 16.29 17.01
N MET A 28 9.01 15.55 15.90
CA MET A 28 9.56 15.98 14.60
C MET A 28 8.67 16.99 13.86
N LYS A 29 7.59 17.49 14.50
CA LYS A 29 6.61 18.45 13.94
C LYS A 29 5.80 17.91 12.76
N PHE A 30 5.75 16.59 12.55
CA PHE A 30 4.91 15.94 11.55
C PHE A 30 3.52 15.59 12.12
N HIS A 31 2.77 16.62 12.53
CA HIS A 31 1.48 16.47 13.22
C HIS A 31 0.47 15.61 12.44
N LYS A 32 0.28 15.89 11.13
CA LYS A 32 -0.63 15.12 10.27
C LYS A 32 -0.23 13.65 10.14
N ALA A 33 1.07 13.36 10.09
CA ALA A 33 1.54 11.99 9.98
C ALA A 33 1.34 11.22 11.30
N SER A 34 1.52 11.89 12.43
CA SER A 34 1.23 11.33 13.77
C SER A 34 -0.25 10.97 13.91
N GLU A 35 -1.15 11.87 13.50
CA GLU A 35 -2.61 11.67 13.52
C GLU A 35 -3.04 10.48 12.66
N ILE A 36 -2.58 10.42 11.40
CA ILE A 36 -2.85 9.30 10.49
C ILE A 36 -2.38 7.96 11.09
N VAL A 37 -1.23 7.95 11.76
CA VAL A 37 -0.70 6.73 12.38
C VAL A 37 -1.54 6.32 13.59
N SER A 38 -1.97 7.26 14.44
CA SER A 38 -2.80 6.94 15.60
C SER A 38 -4.19 6.44 15.22
N GLU A 39 -4.81 7.02 14.19
CA GLU A 39 -6.15 6.63 13.75
C GLU A 39 -6.11 5.31 12.96
N GLY A 40 -5.15 5.16 12.05
CA GLY A 40 -5.07 4.03 11.13
C GLY A 40 -4.44 2.76 11.70
N ILE A 41 -3.82 2.78 12.89
CA ILE A 41 -3.07 1.63 13.40
C ILE A 41 -3.96 0.42 13.71
N SER A 42 -5.16 0.66 14.24
CA SER A 42 -6.12 -0.40 14.57
C SER A 42 -6.49 -1.21 13.33
N GLU A 43 -6.82 -0.52 12.24
CA GLU A 43 -7.14 -1.15 10.97
C GLU A 43 -5.92 -1.81 10.33
N THR A 44 -4.78 -1.12 10.33
CA THR A 44 -3.56 -1.59 9.67
C THR A 44 -2.98 -2.84 10.34
N THR A 45 -3.24 -3.07 11.63
CA THR A 45 -2.74 -4.25 12.36
C THR A 45 -3.69 -5.45 12.32
N ASN A 46 -4.89 -5.33 11.72
CA ASN A 46 -5.84 -6.43 11.67
C ASN A 46 -5.35 -7.66 10.90
N TYR A 47 -4.39 -7.50 9.98
CA TYR A 47 -3.80 -8.65 9.29
C TYR A 47 -3.06 -9.61 10.24
N MET A 48 -2.66 -9.14 11.43
CA MET A 48 -1.98 -9.96 12.45
C MET A 48 -2.92 -10.96 13.14
N ASN A 49 -4.24 -10.87 12.90
CA ASN A 49 -5.20 -11.86 13.35
C ASN A 49 -5.17 -13.13 12.47
N PHE A 50 -4.53 -13.10 11.30
CA PHE A 50 -4.33 -14.27 10.43
C PHE A 50 -3.05 -15.02 10.80
N PRO A 51 -2.86 -16.27 10.32
CA PRO A 51 -1.58 -16.97 10.45
C PRO A 51 -0.39 -16.16 9.92
N SER A 52 0.76 -16.27 10.58
CA SER A 52 1.96 -15.46 10.31
C SER A 52 2.53 -15.65 8.91
N GLU A 53 2.27 -16.81 8.31
CA GLU A 53 2.62 -17.15 6.92
C GLU A 53 1.98 -16.18 5.92
N HIS A 54 0.83 -15.58 6.27
CA HIS A 54 0.11 -14.65 5.41
C HIS A 54 0.52 -13.18 5.59
N TRP A 55 1.18 -12.84 6.70
CA TRP A 55 1.45 -11.45 7.07
C TRP A 55 2.27 -10.72 6.01
N THR A 56 3.30 -11.37 5.47
CA THR A 56 4.16 -10.78 4.45
C THR A 56 3.37 -10.44 3.18
N ARG A 57 2.39 -11.26 2.78
CA ARG A 57 1.55 -10.96 1.61
C ARG A 57 0.53 -9.87 1.92
N LEU A 58 -0.19 -9.99 3.03
CA LEU A 58 -1.29 -9.08 3.40
C LEU A 58 -0.82 -7.66 3.66
N ARG A 59 0.37 -7.51 4.25
CA ARG A 59 0.94 -6.19 4.55
C ARG A 59 1.44 -5.44 3.31
N THR A 60 1.87 -6.15 2.26
CA THR A 60 2.57 -5.52 1.15
C THR A 60 1.64 -4.79 0.18
N ASN A 61 1.90 -3.50 -0.04
CA ASN A 61 1.23 -2.72 -1.08
C ASN A 61 1.97 -2.78 -2.44
N ASN A 62 3.10 -3.51 -2.52
CA ASN A 62 3.98 -3.56 -3.70
C ASN A 62 3.23 -3.89 -5.01
N PRO A 63 2.28 -4.85 -5.05
CA PRO A 63 1.54 -5.13 -6.29
C PRO A 63 0.70 -3.94 -6.77
N LEU A 64 0.00 -3.27 -5.85
CA LEU A 64 -0.83 -2.10 -6.16
C LEU A 64 0.03 -0.89 -6.54
N GLU A 65 1.11 -0.61 -5.81
CA GLU A 65 2.06 0.46 -6.17
C GLU A 65 2.63 0.28 -7.57
N ARG A 66 2.97 -0.96 -7.95
CA ARG A 66 3.45 -1.29 -9.28
C ARG A 66 2.40 -1.03 -10.36
N ILE A 67 1.13 -1.37 -10.10
CA ILE A 67 0.01 -1.09 -11.01
C ILE A 67 -0.19 0.42 -11.14
N MET A 68 -0.27 1.15 -10.03
CA MET A 68 -0.45 2.60 -10.03
C MET A 68 0.69 3.34 -10.73
N LYS A 69 1.93 2.88 -10.55
CA LYS A 69 3.11 3.42 -11.26
C LYS A 69 2.98 3.23 -12.77
N GLU A 70 2.51 2.08 -13.23
CA GLU A 70 2.33 1.81 -14.65
C GLU A 70 1.18 2.64 -15.25
N ILE A 71 0.08 2.82 -14.51
CA ILE A 71 -1.02 3.71 -14.90
C ILE A 71 -0.49 5.14 -15.07
N ARG A 72 0.18 5.68 -14.05
CA ARG A 72 0.76 7.04 -14.10
C ARG A 72 1.76 7.20 -15.24
N ARG A 73 2.57 6.18 -15.53
CA ARG A 73 3.53 6.21 -16.65
C ARG A 73 2.83 6.34 -18.01
N ARG A 74 1.69 5.65 -18.19
CA ARG A 74 0.93 5.65 -19.45
C ARG A 74 0.11 6.93 -19.63
N THR A 75 -0.49 7.44 -18.55
CA THR A 75 -1.27 8.68 -18.60
C THR A 75 -0.37 9.91 -18.78
N ARG A 76 0.84 9.92 -18.19
CA ARG A 76 1.77 11.07 -18.30
C ARG A 76 2.16 11.43 -19.74
N VAL A 77 2.19 10.48 -20.66
CA VAL A 77 2.57 10.73 -22.07
C VAL A 77 1.48 11.50 -22.82
N ILE A 78 0.22 11.37 -22.40
CA ILE A 78 -0.93 11.94 -23.10
C ILE A 78 -1.12 13.42 -22.73
N GLY A 79 -0.67 13.84 -21.54
CA GLY A 79 -0.74 15.21 -21.07
C GLY A 79 -2.14 15.62 -20.63
N SER A 80 -3.08 15.68 -21.58
CA SER A 80 -4.50 15.96 -21.34
C SER A 80 -5.38 15.02 -22.16
N PHE A 81 -6.42 14.47 -21.54
CA PHE A 81 -7.40 13.64 -22.23
C PHE A 81 -8.55 14.49 -22.77
N PRO A 82 -9.10 14.15 -23.95
CA PRO A 82 -10.24 14.87 -24.52
C PRO A 82 -11.52 14.70 -23.70
N ASP A 83 -11.67 13.58 -22.98
CA ASP A 83 -12.82 13.25 -22.14
C ASP A 83 -12.47 12.16 -21.09
N GLU A 84 -13.37 11.96 -20.12
CA GLU A 84 -13.20 10.98 -19.04
C GLU A 84 -13.20 9.52 -19.55
N ASN A 85 -14.01 9.20 -20.56
CA ASN A 85 -14.09 7.84 -21.11
C ASN A 85 -12.79 7.46 -21.81
N SER A 86 -12.15 8.39 -22.51
CA SER A 86 -10.82 8.19 -23.12
C SER A 86 -9.76 7.83 -22.08
N ALA A 87 -9.74 8.50 -20.93
CA ALA A 87 -8.84 8.17 -19.82
C ALA A 87 -9.18 6.80 -19.23
N PHE A 88 -10.46 6.54 -18.97
CA PHE A 88 -10.93 5.27 -18.43
C PHE A 88 -10.59 4.08 -19.34
N MET A 89 -10.77 4.22 -20.65
CA MET A 89 -10.50 3.20 -21.64
C MET A 89 -9.02 2.81 -21.66
N LEU A 90 -8.11 3.79 -21.63
CA LEU A 90 -6.67 3.53 -21.55
C LEU A 90 -6.29 2.75 -20.29
N VAL A 91 -6.78 3.20 -19.13
CA VAL A 91 -6.49 2.55 -17.84
C VAL A 91 -7.03 1.12 -17.85
N THR A 92 -8.26 0.92 -18.32
CA THR A 92 -8.91 -0.39 -18.39
C THR A 92 -8.19 -1.32 -19.36
N ALA A 93 -7.83 -0.85 -20.55
CA ALA A 93 -7.04 -1.62 -21.51
C ALA A 93 -5.69 -2.02 -20.90
N ARG A 94 -5.06 -1.13 -20.11
CA ARG A 94 -3.78 -1.43 -19.46
C ARG A 94 -3.93 -2.45 -18.33
N LEU A 95 -4.96 -2.33 -17.50
CA LEU A 95 -5.27 -3.28 -16.44
C LEU A 95 -5.54 -4.67 -17.02
N ARG A 96 -6.36 -4.76 -18.07
CA ARG A 96 -6.62 -5.99 -18.82
C ARG A 96 -5.31 -6.62 -19.30
N TYR A 97 -4.44 -5.85 -19.95
CA TYR A 97 -3.14 -6.35 -20.39
C TYR A 97 -2.28 -6.91 -19.24
N ILE A 98 -2.22 -6.21 -18.10
CA ILE A 98 -1.43 -6.66 -16.93
C ILE A 98 -2.00 -7.97 -16.37
N ALA A 99 -3.32 -8.08 -16.25
CA ALA A 99 -4.00 -9.29 -15.81
C ALA A 99 -3.66 -10.49 -16.71
N HIS A 100 -3.76 -10.32 -18.04
CA HIS A 100 -3.49 -11.42 -18.98
C HIS A 100 -2.01 -11.79 -19.13
N THR A 101 -1.07 -10.84 -19.01
CA THR A 101 0.35 -11.10 -19.32
C THR A 101 1.21 -11.44 -18.11
N LYS A 102 0.86 -10.90 -16.92
CA LYS A 102 1.73 -10.99 -15.73
C LYS A 102 1.09 -11.72 -14.55
N TRP A 103 -0.24 -11.77 -14.46
CA TRP A 103 -0.92 -12.34 -13.29
C TRP A 103 -0.93 -13.88 -13.31
N GLY A 104 -1.04 -14.51 -14.49
CA GLY A 104 -1.08 -15.97 -14.63
C GLY A 104 0.28 -16.70 -14.65
N ASN A 105 1.40 -15.99 -14.76
CA ASN A 105 2.72 -16.59 -15.05
C ASN A 105 3.68 -16.69 -13.85
N LYS A 106 3.23 -16.38 -12.63
CA LYS A 106 4.07 -16.59 -11.43
C LYS A 106 3.82 -17.99 -10.87
N LYS A 107 4.78 -18.90 -11.10
CA LYS A 107 4.88 -20.15 -10.34
C LYS A 107 4.88 -19.81 -8.85
N VAL A 108 3.91 -20.36 -8.14
CA VAL A 108 3.94 -20.47 -6.68
C VAL A 108 4.94 -21.58 -6.39
N SER A 109 6.18 -21.20 -6.11
CA SER A 109 7.18 -22.06 -5.47
C SER A 109 7.12 -21.85 -3.97
#